data_AF-A0A2W4I911-F1
#
_entry.id   AF-A0A2W4I911-F1
#
_cell.length_a   1.000
_cell.length_b   1.000
_cell.length_c   1.000
_cell.angle_alpha   90.00
_cell.angle_beta   90.00
_cell.angle_gamma   90.00
#
_symmetry.space_group_name_H-M   'P 1'
#
loop_
_entity.id
_entity.type
_entity.pdbx_description
1 polymer ?
#
loop_
_entity_poly.entity_id
_entity_poly.type
_entity_poly.pdbx_seq_one_letter_code
_entity_poly.pdbx_strand_id
1 'polypeptide(L)'
;MFKIFIPTEIFDDFSLNFLNENNLKSLANNFENLKITDFHTKYISGKILENPLYDEDLIIFANGEYGKKYFYDADFTQENIPAFGYYFYKDNGYFSELKNIEKEIFEIKRILESKNLLTKSKKEMFLDRIIWIFFLLSGMYFNIFTLLEKTNQNIRELQNIDGKPEFEGTVELIIEAAKTKKIELESSLQSFENHISSFYEIIKKYFLS
;
A
#
# COMPACT_ATOMS: atom_id res chain seq x y z
N MET A 1 -0.17 -1.07 18.65
CA MET A 1 0.57 -0.09 17.84
C MET A 1 -0.14 0.10 16.52
N PHE A 2 -0.65 1.30 16.27
CA PHE A 2 -1.26 1.66 14.99
C PHE A 2 -0.19 2.06 13.96
N LYS A 3 -0.33 1.58 12.72
CA LYS A 3 0.52 1.96 11.58
C LYS A 3 -0.33 2.07 10.31
N ILE A 4 -0.46 3.27 9.77
CA ILE A 4 -1.10 3.54 8.48
C ILE A 4 -0.05 3.96 7.46
N PHE A 5 -0.20 3.48 6.23
CA PHE A 5 0.52 3.98 5.09
C PHE A 5 -0.42 4.81 4.20
N ILE A 6 0.04 6.00 3.82
CA ILE A 6 -0.65 6.88 2.90
C ILE A 6 0.23 7.06 1.67
N PRO A 7 -0.09 6.42 0.53
CA PRO A 7 0.66 6.63 -0.70
C PRO A 7 0.42 8.06 -1.20
N THR A 8 1.49 8.72 -1.65
CA THR A 8 1.43 10.09 -2.18
C THR A 8 1.72 10.13 -3.67
N GLU A 9 2.73 9.38 -4.14
CA GLU A 9 3.20 9.48 -5.53
C GLU A 9 3.66 8.13 -6.07
N ILE A 10 3.55 7.97 -7.38
CA ILE A 10 4.13 6.88 -8.17
C ILE A 10 5.25 7.45 -9.04
N PHE A 11 6.43 6.83 -8.97
CA PHE A 11 7.67 7.28 -9.64
C PHE A 11 8.01 8.77 -9.41
N ASP A 12 7.59 9.35 -8.28
CA ASP A 12 7.73 10.78 -7.93
C ASP A 12 7.20 11.76 -8.99
N ASP A 13 6.32 11.29 -9.88
CA ASP A 13 5.82 12.04 -11.05
C ASP A 13 4.29 12.02 -11.07
N PHE A 14 3.67 10.90 -10.69
CA PHE A 14 2.22 10.76 -10.69
C PHE A 14 1.64 10.82 -9.27
N SER A 15 1.01 11.96 -8.96
CA SER A 15 0.35 12.19 -7.67
C SER A 15 -0.89 11.30 -7.50
N LEU A 16 -0.95 10.60 -6.37
CA LEU A 16 -2.08 9.76 -5.95
C LEU A 16 -2.98 10.44 -4.93
N ASN A 17 -2.43 11.36 -4.12
CA ASN A 17 -3.15 12.02 -3.03
C ASN A 17 -2.62 13.44 -2.83
N PHE A 18 -3.51 14.37 -2.50
CA PHE A 18 -3.17 15.76 -2.16
C PHE A 18 -2.93 15.94 -0.65
N LEU A 19 -2.15 15.03 -0.05
CA LEU A 19 -1.85 15.14 1.37
C LEU A 19 -0.90 16.33 1.59
N ASN A 20 -1.46 17.48 1.96
CA ASN A 20 -0.72 18.73 2.09
C ASN A 20 -0.26 18.97 3.53
N GLU A 21 0.58 19.98 3.73
CA GLU A 21 1.09 20.33 5.06
C GLU A 21 -0.01 20.63 6.09
N ASN A 22 -1.14 21.19 5.66
CA ASN A 22 -2.24 21.50 6.58
C ASN A 22 -2.92 20.21 7.06
N ASN A 23 -3.08 19.22 6.18
CA ASN A 23 -3.57 17.89 6.57
C ASN A 23 -2.62 17.24 7.58
N LEU A 24 -1.31 17.28 7.32
CA LEU A 24 -0.28 16.72 8.22
C LEU A 24 -0.27 17.40 9.60
N LYS A 25 -0.35 18.74 9.63
CA LYS A 25 -0.43 19.51 10.88
C LYS A 25 -1.70 19.18 11.65
N SER A 26 -2.83 19.06 10.95
CA SER A 26 -4.11 18.68 11.56
C SER A 26 -4.04 17.29 12.19
N LEU A 27 -3.46 16.31 11.48
CA LEU A 27 -3.26 14.96 12.02
C LEU A 27 -2.36 14.99 13.25
N ALA A 28 -1.19 15.64 13.18
CA ALA A 28 -0.27 15.72 14.32
C ALA A 28 -0.90 16.38 15.56
N ASN A 29 -1.79 17.37 15.38
CA ASN A 29 -2.46 18.06 16.48
C ASN A 29 -3.59 17.23 17.12
N ASN A 30 -4.23 16.34 16.36
CA ASN A 30 -5.38 15.56 16.85
C ASN A 30 -4.98 14.22 17.48
N PHE A 31 -3.77 13.72 17.22
CA PHE A 31 -3.30 12.45 17.77
C PHE A 31 -2.04 12.64 18.60
N GLU A 32 -2.17 12.50 19.91
CA GLU A 32 -1.03 12.52 20.82
C GLU A 32 -0.03 11.42 20.46
N ASN A 33 1.26 11.74 20.37
CA ASN A 33 2.35 10.81 20.03
C ASN A 33 2.29 10.20 18.60
N LEU A 34 1.54 10.80 17.68
CA LEU A 34 1.59 10.43 16.27
C LEU A 34 2.97 10.75 15.68
N LYS A 35 3.65 9.72 15.18
CA LYS A 35 4.85 9.85 14.37
C LYS A 35 4.47 9.80 12.91
N ILE A 36 4.98 10.74 12.14
CA ILE A 36 4.84 10.76 10.68
C ILE A 36 6.23 10.63 10.09
N THR A 37 6.46 9.58 9.30
CA THR A 37 7.73 9.32 8.63
C THR A 37 7.53 9.15 7.13
N ASP A 38 8.59 9.38 6.37
CA ASP A 38 8.57 9.23 4.93
C ASP A 38 8.82 7.77 4.56
N PHE A 39 8.04 7.27 3.60
CA PHE A 39 8.29 6.02 2.93
C PHE A 39 8.61 6.32 1.48
N HIS A 40 9.74 5.79 1.01
CA HIS A 40 10.20 6.04 -0.35
C HIS A 40 10.87 4.79 -0.92
N THR A 41 10.41 4.38 -2.09
CA THR A 41 11.09 3.43 -2.97
C THR A 41 11.20 4.03 -4.36
N LYS A 42 11.89 3.32 -5.26
CA LYS A 42 11.94 3.69 -6.69
C LYS A 42 10.55 3.82 -7.33
N TYR A 43 9.54 3.13 -6.79
CA TYR A 43 8.22 3.00 -7.41
C TYR A 43 7.16 3.85 -6.72
N ILE A 44 7.22 3.94 -5.39
CA ILE A 44 6.14 4.49 -4.56
C ILE A 44 6.76 5.39 -3.50
N SER A 45 6.16 6.55 -3.36
CA SER A 45 6.39 7.48 -2.25
C SER A 45 5.13 7.63 -1.41
N GLY A 46 5.30 7.87 -0.12
CA GLY A 46 4.19 8.08 0.80
C GLY A 46 4.61 8.48 2.20
N LYS A 47 3.62 8.56 3.10
CA LYS A 47 3.81 8.81 4.53
C LYS A 47 3.38 7.61 5.35
N ILE A 48 4.14 7.28 6.39
CA ILE A 48 3.75 6.31 7.40
C ILE A 48 3.35 7.07 8.65
N LEU A 49 2.16 6.79 9.14
CA LEU A 49 1.61 7.32 10.37
C LEU A 49 1.66 6.21 11.42
N GLU A 50 2.45 6.41 12.46
CA GLU A 50 2.64 5.42 13.54
C GLU A 50 2.24 6.02 14.87
N ASN A 51 1.44 5.29 15.66
CA ASN A 51 1.17 5.68 17.03
C ASN A 51 1.39 4.48 17.98
N PRO A 52 2.39 4.56 18.88
CA PRO A 52 2.73 3.45 19.76
C PRO A 52 1.72 3.24 20.89
N LEU A 53 0.92 4.25 21.25
CA LEU A 53 0.01 4.20 22.40
C LEU A 53 -1.35 3.55 22.10
N TYR A 54 -1.70 3.42 20.82
CA TYR A 54 -2.94 2.76 20.42
C TYR A 54 -2.63 1.30 20.06
N ASP A 55 -3.03 0.39 20.94
CA ASP A 55 -2.90 -1.07 20.78
C ASP A 55 -4.09 -1.74 20.10
N GLU A 56 -5.14 -0.97 19.79
CA GLU A 56 -6.29 -1.47 19.07
C GLU A 56 -6.07 -1.43 17.54
N ASP A 57 -6.15 -2.61 16.92
CA ASP A 57 -6.41 -2.81 15.49
C ASP A 57 -7.77 -2.17 15.14
N LEU A 58 -7.89 -0.84 15.12
CA LEU A 58 -8.91 0.00 14.46
C LEU A 58 -8.94 1.37 15.14
N ILE A 59 -8.54 2.42 14.43
CA ILE A 59 -9.18 3.73 14.66
C ILE A 59 -10.26 3.86 13.59
N ILE A 60 -11.50 3.51 13.96
CA ILE A 60 -12.69 3.82 13.18
C ILE A 60 -12.90 5.33 13.29
N PHE A 61 -12.67 6.03 12.19
CA PHE A 61 -13.29 7.31 11.95
C PHE A 61 -14.60 6.99 11.20
N ALA A 62 -15.75 7.29 11.80
CA ALA A 62 -17.09 6.97 11.29
C ALA A 62 -18.04 8.15 11.43
N ASN A 63 -18.73 8.42 10.33
CA ASN A 63 -20.03 9.09 10.25
C ASN A 63 -20.85 8.62 9.02
N GLY A 64 -21.00 7.30 8.83
CA GLY A 64 -22.07 6.79 7.94
C GLY A 64 -22.01 5.33 7.50
N GLU A 65 -22.69 4.47 8.26
CA GLU A 65 -23.07 3.07 7.98
C GLU A 65 -22.01 1.95 8.00
N TYR A 66 -22.13 1.15 9.07
CA TYR A 66 -21.52 -0.16 9.30
C TYR A 66 -21.75 -1.10 8.10
N GLY A 67 -20.67 -1.56 7.43
CA GLY A 67 -20.77 -2.65 6.46
C GLY A 67 -19.89 -2.62 5.20
N LYS A 68 -18.92 -1.71 5.03
CA LYS A 68 -18.03 -1.71 3.86
C LYS A 68 -16.55 -1.66 4.24
N LYS A 69 -15.75 -2.41 3.48
CA LYS A 69 -14.35 -2.84 3.70
C LYS A 69 -13.28 -1.73 3.63
N TYR A 70 -13.59 -0.51 4.06
CA TYR A 70 -12.75 0.68 3.85
C TYR A 70 -12.56 1.48 5.15
N PHE A 71 -11.47 2.23 5.28
CA PHE A 71 -11.22 3.09 6.44
C PHE A 71 -11.37 4.60 6.15
N TYR A 72 -11.76 5.29 7.23
CA TYR A 72 -11.76 6.73 7.56
C TYR A 72 -13.01 7.59 7.25
N ASP A 73 -13.58 8.20 8.29
CA ASP A 73 -14.57 9.28 8.26
C ASP A 73 -14.42 10.23 9.47
N ALA A 74 -13.81 11.38 9.23
CA ALA A 74 -14.03 12.56 10.03
C ALA A 74 -14.26 13.73 9.06
N ASP A 75 -15.50 14.19 9.05
CA ASP A 75 -16.00 15.32 8.30
C ASP A 75 -15.12 16.58 8.50
N PHE A 76 -14.31 16.92 7.50
CA PHE A 76 -13.67 18.24 7.35
C PHE A 76 -14.51 19.10 6.39
N THR A 77 -15.82 19.19 6.67
CA THR A 77 -16.75 20.21 6.19
C THR A 77 -16.95 20.37 4.68
N GLN A 78 -17.11 19.27 3.93
CA GLN A 78 -17.39 19.25 2.48
C GLN A 78 -16.14 19.32 1.58
N GLU A 79 -16.19 18.52 0.50
CA GLU A 79 -15.24 18.35 -0.61
C GLU A 79 -14.26 17.16 -0.53
N ASN A 80 -14.67 16.06 -1.18
CA ASN A 80 -13.88 15.09 -1.95
C ASN A 80 -12.48 14.71 -1.45
N ILE A 81 -12.41 13.88 -0.40
CA ILE A 81 -11.20 13.12 -0.07
C ILE A 81 -11.49 11.63 -0.34
N PRO A 82 -10.79 10.96 -1.28
CA PRO A 82 -10.93 9.52 -1.48
C PRO A 82 -10.42 8.76 -0.24
N ALA A 83 -11.15 7.71 0.13
CA ALA A 83 -10.97 6.91 1.35
C ALA A 83 -9.50 6.64 1.72
N PHE A 84 -9.09 7.06 2.92
CA PHE A 84 -7.76 6.78 3.44
C PHE A 84 -7.69 5.39 4.06
N GLY A 85 -7.21 4.45 3.26
CA GLY A 85 -6.70 3.17 3.72
C GLY A 85 -7.61 2.01 3.34
N TYR A 86 -7.00 1.02 2.70
CA TYR A 86 -7.57 -0.31 2.56
C TYR A 86 -7.11 -1.17 3.74
N TYR A 87 -7.97 -2.01 4.30
CA TYR A 87 -7.51 -3.08 5.19
C TYR A 87 -6.74 -4.08 4.34
N PHE A 88 -5.42 -3.93 4.28
CA PHE A 88 -4.60 -4.94 3.64
C PHE A 88 -4.61 -6.18 4.53
N TYR A 89 -5.43 -7.15 4.12
CA TYR A 89 -5.85 -8.26 4.96
C TYR A 89 -4.69 -9.15 5.41
N LYS A 90 -4.83 -9.63 6.65
CA LYS A 90 -4.09 -10.74 7.26
C LYS A 90 -4.18 -11.98 6.34
N ASP A 91 -3.08 -12.22 5.64
CA ASP A 91 -2.51 -13.48 5.11
C ASP A 91 -3.12 -14.32 3.97
N ASN A 92 -4.36 -14.17 3.47
CA ASN A 92 -4.83 -15.10 2.41
C ASN A 92 -5.56 -14.51 1.17
N GLY A 93 -5.76 -13.19 1.09
CA GLY A 93 -6.58 -12.57 0.03
C GLY A 93 -5.83 -11.84 -1.10
N TYR A 94 -4.55 -11.52 -0.91
CA TYR A 94 -3.87 -10.53 -1.79
C TYR A 94 -3.75 -10.98 -3.25
N PHE A 95 -3.56 -12.27 -3.53
CA PHE A 95 -3.47 -12.76 -4.92
C PHE A 95 -4.80 -12.65 -5.68
N SER A 96 -5.95 -12.74 -5.00
CA SER A 96 -7.25 -12.62 -5.68
C SER A 96 -7.58 -11.16 -5.97
N GLU A 97 -7.20 -10.25 -5.07
CA GLU A 97 -7.29 -8.81 -5.28
C GLU A 97 -6.34 -8.34 -6.39
N LEU A 98 -5.10 -8.84 -6.42
CA LEU A 98 -4.16 -8.56 -7.51
C LEU A 98 -4.74 -8.98 -8.87
N LYS A 99 -5.34 -10.17 -8.95
CA LYS A 99 -6.02 -10.62 -10.18
C LYS A 99 -7.18 -9.73 -10.61
N ASN A 100 -7.90 -9.14 -9.67
CA ASN A 100 -8.97 -8.20 -9.99
C ASN A 100 -8.40 -6.88 -10.49
N ILE A 101 -7.35 -6.36 -9.84
CA ILE A 101 -6.61 -5.18 -10.29
C ILE A 101 -6.04 -5.38 -11.70
N GLU A 102 -5.44 -6.55 -11.98
CA GLU A 102 -4.92 -6.90 -13.31
C GLU A 102 -6.01 -6.86 -14.39
N LYS A 103 -7.21 -7.37 -14.09
CA LYS A 103 -8.34 -7.29 -15.03
C LYS A 103 -8.74 -5.85 -15.29
N GLU A 104 -8.81 -5.01 -14.26
CA GLU A 104 -9.13 -3.59 -14.42
C GLU A 104 -8.07 -2.84 -15.23
N ILE A 105 -6.78 -3.10 -14.96
CA ILE A 105 -5.66 -2.57 -15.75
C ILE A 105 -5.80 -2.98 -17.23
N PHE A 106 -6.09 -4.25 -17.50
CA PHE A 106 -6.27 -4.75 -18.86
C PHE A 106 -7.45 -4.09 -19.57
N GLU A 107 -8.58 -3.91 -18.88
CA GLU A 107 -9.75 -3.22 -19.43
C GLU A 107 -9.45 -1.76 -19.77
N ILE A 108 -8.81 -1.03 -18.85
CA ILE A 108 -8.38 0.36 -19.06
C ILE A 108 -7.45 0.44 -20.26
N LYS A 109 -6.42 -0.41 -20.30
CA LYS A 109 -5.49 -0.50 -21.43
C LYS A 109 -6.21 -0.70 -22.76
N ARG A 110 -7.08 -1.70 -22.83
CA ARG A 110 -7.85 -2.04 -24.05
C ARG A 110 -8.69 -0.86 -24.55
N ILE A 111 -9.26 -0.08 -23.63
CA ILE A 111 -10.08 1.09 -23.98
C ILE A 111 -9.20 2.24 -24.46
N LEU A 112 -8.09 2.52 -23.78
CA LEU A 112 -7.13 3.56 -24.17
C LEU A 112 -6.47 3.27 -25.52
N GLU A 113 -6.20 2.01 -25.83
CA GLU A 113 -5.66 1.54 -27.11
C GLU A 113 -6.71 1.48 -28.24
N SER A 114 -8.01 1.62 -27.91
CA SER A 114 -9.05 1.61 -28.94
C SER A 114 -8.98 2.86 -29.81
N LYS A 115 -9.29 2.74 -31.11
CA LYS A 115 -9.33 3.88 -32.06
C LYS A 115 -10.45 4.89 -31.76
N ASN A 116 -11.18 4.73 -30.67
CA ASN A 116 -12.30 5.59 -30.31
C ASN A 116 -11.77 6.87 -29.64
N LEU A 117 -12.22 8.02 -30.13
CA LEU A 117 -12.00 9.30 -29.46
C LEU A 117 -12.63 9.27 -28.06
N LEU A 118 -11.80 9.46 -27.03
CA LEU A 118 -12.25 9.60 -25.65
C LEU A 118 -12.64 11.05 -25.38
N THR A 119 -13.85 11.27 -24.89
CA THR A 119 -14.31 12.58 -24.40
C THR A 119 -13.50 13.00 -23.18
N LYS A 120 -13.43 14.32 -22.91
CA LYS A 120 -12.76 14.86 -21.71
C LYS A 120 -13.27 14.20 -20.41
N SER A 121 -14.60 14.08 -20.27
CA SER A 121 -15.23 13.43 -19.11
C SER A 121 -14.85 11.96 -18.95
N LYS A 122 -14.67 11.22 -20.05
CA LYS A 122 -14.21 9.82 -19.98
C LYS A 122 -12.74 9.74 -19.57
N LYS A 123 -11.90 10.68 -20.02
CA LYS A 123 -10.49 10.75 -19.60
C LYS A 123 -10.36 11.03 -18.10
N GLU A 124 -11.14 11.96 -17.56
CA GLU A 124 -11.20 12.25 -16.12
C GLU A 124 -11.64 11.03 -15.32
N MET A 125 -12.73 10.37 -15.73
CA MET A 125 -13.19 9.12 -15.10
C MET A 125 -12.14 8.01 -15.14
N PHE A 126 -11.39 7.88 -16.23
CA PHE A 126 -10.28 6.92 -16.30
C PHE A 126 -9.15 7.31 -15.36
N LEU A 127 -8.79 8.59 -15.28
CA LEU A 127 -7.74 9.07 -14.40
C LEU A 127 -8.07 8.78 -12.93
N ASP A 128 -9.29 9.05 -12.48
CA ASP A 128 -9.73 8.72 -11.11
C ASP A 128 -9.61 7.23 -10.82
N ARG A 129 -9.98 6.39 -11.80
CA ARG A 129 -9.91 4.93 -11.68
C ARG A 129 -8.46 4.41 -11.70
N ILE A 130 -7.58 5.07 -12.44
CA ILE A 130 -6.13 4.80 -12.48
C ILE A 130 -5.50 5.15 -11.12
N ILE A 131 -5.82 6.33 -10.58
CA ILE A 131 -5.36 6.78 -9.26
C ILE A 131 -5.79 5.75 -8.19
N TRP A 132 -7.05 5.31 -8.25
CA TRP A 132 -7.56 4.28 -7.34
C TRP A 132 -6.78 2.95 -7.45
N ILE A 133 -6.47 2.49 -8.66
CA ILE A 133 -5.69 1.26 -8.84
C ILE A 133 -4.27 1.41 -8.27
N PHE A 134 -3.60 2.53 -8.53
CA PHE A 134 -2.27 2.77 -7.97
C PHE A 134 -2.30 2.90 -6.45
N PHE A 135 -3.35 3.49 -5.88
CA PHE A 135 -3.56 3.53 -4.44
C PHE A 135 -3.60 2.10 -3.86
N LEU A 136 -4.38 1.19 -4.45
CA LEU A 136 -4.46 -0.20 -4.01
C LEU A 136 -3.12 -0.92 -4.14
N LEU A 137 -2.46 -0.83 -5.31
CA LEU A 137 -1.16 -1.44 -5.55
C LEU A 137 -0.11 -0.95 -4.56
N SER A 138 -0.12 0.35 -4.24
CA SER A 138 0.85 0.96 -3.34
C SER A 138 0.76 0.41 -1.93
N GLY A 139 -0.47 0.25 -1.41
CA GLY A 139 -0.61 -0.32 -0.09
C GLY A 139 -0.37 -1.84 -0.06
N MET A 140 -0.70 -2.60 -1.12
CA MET A 140 -0.29 -4.01 -1.22
C MET A 140 1.24 -4.15 -1.20
N TYR A 141 1.92 -3.31 -1.97
CA TYR A 141 3.39 -3.22 -2.01
C TYR A 141 3.97 -2.92 -0.63
N PHE A 142 3.45 -1.89 0.05
CA PHE A 142 3.90 -1.49 1.38
C PHE A 142 3.80 -2.62 2.41
N ASN A 143 2.71 -3.41 2.37
CA ASN A 143 2.54 -4.52 3.30
C ASN A 143 3.54 -5.65 3.07
N ILE A 144 3.76 -6.05 1.82
CA ILE A 144 4.76 -7.08 1.49
C ILE A 144 6.15 -6.59 1.86
N PHE A 145 6.47 -5.33 1.56
CA PHE A 145 7.73 -4.70 1.94
C PHE A 145 7.95 -4.74 3.45
N THR A 146 6.96 -4.31 4.24
CA THR A 146 7.04 -4.31 5.71
C THR A 146 7.16 -5.73 6.28
N LEU A 147 6.44 -6.70 5.71
CA LEU A 147 6.57 -8.10 6.09
C LEU A 147 7.96 -8.63 5.80
N LEU A 148 8.53 -8.30 4.64
CA LEU A 148 9.88 -8.68 4.25
C LEU A 148 10.94 -8.08 5.19
N GLU A 149 10.80 -6.82 5.59
CA GLU A 149 11.68 -6.19 6.59
C GLU A 149 11.63 -6.93 7.93
N LYS A 150 10.42 -7.22 8.43
CA LYS A 150 10.23 -7.99 9.67
C LYS A 150 10.80 -9.41 9.55
N THR A 151 10.58 -10.10 8.43
CA THR A 151 11.16 -11.43 8.20
C THR A 151 12.70 -11.37 8.20
N ASN A 152 13.30 -10.37 7.56
CA ASN A 152 14.75 -10.18 7.59
C ASN A 152 15.28 -9.90 9.00
N GLN A 153 14.58 -9.07 9.78
CA GLN A 153 14.93 -8.82 11.18
C GLN A 153 14.86 -10.11 12.01
N ASN A 154 13.76 -10.86 11.91
CA ASN A 154 13.59 -12.12 12.63
C ASN A 154 14.69 -13.14 12.27
N ILE A 155 15.06 -13.26 10.99
CA ILE A 155 16.17 -14.14 10.57
C ILE A 155 17.47 -13.70 11.25
N ARG A 156 17.80 -12.40 11.25
CA ARG A 156 19.02 -11.89 11.89
C ARG A 156 19.03 -12.14 13.39
N GLU A 157 17.90 -11.90 14.06
CA GLU A 157 17.75 -12.14 15.50
C GLU A 157 17.95 -13.63 15.82
N LEU A 158 17.28 -14.53 15.09
CA LEU A 158 17.43 -15.98 15.26
C LEU A 158 18.85 -16.48 15.02
N GLN A 159 19.56 -15.92 14.03
CA GLN A 159 20.96 -16.25 13.74
C GLN A 159 21.93 -15.84 14.85
N ASN A 160 21.55 -14.88 15.70
CA ASN A 160 22.38 -14.36 16.79
C ASN A 160 22.01 -14.96 18.15
N ILE A 161 21.08 -15.92 18.21
CA ILE A 161 20.73 -16.59 19.46
C ILE A 161 21.81 -17.65 19.78
N ASP A 162 22.61 -17.37 20.82
CA ASP A 162 23.45 -18.40 21.44
C ASP A 162 22.56 -19.35 22.26
N GLY A 163 22.22 -20.49 21.66
CA GLY A 163 21.33 -21.51 22.24
C GLY A 163 22.07 -22.62 22.99
N LYS A 164 21.34 -23.35 23.84
CA LYS A 164 21.81 -24.68 24.27
C LYS A 164 21.80 -25.62 23.05
N PRO A 165 22.73 -26.60 22.95
CA PRO A 165 22.84 -27.52 21.81
C PRO A 165 21.53 -28.24 21.46
N GLU A 166 20.68 -28.46 22.46
CA GLU A 166 19.39 -29.13 22.37
C GLU A 166 18.35 -28.37 21.50
N PHE A 167 18.52 -27.06 21.33
CA PHE A 167 17.60 -26.20 20.58
C PHE A 167 18.15 -25.76 19.22
N GLU A 168 19.44 -26.00 18.93
CA GLU A 168 20.11 -25.60 17.68
C GLU A 168 19.36 -26.11 16.46
N GLY A 169 19.01 -27.40 16.43
CA GLY A 169 18.25 -28.00 15.30
C GLY A 169 16.85 -27.42 15.11
N THR A 170 16.20 -26.95 16.19
CA THR A 170 14.86 -26.31 16.09
C THR A 170 15.00 -24.88 15.57
N VAL A 171 16.02 -24.15 16.02
CA VAL A 171 16.34 -22.79 15.53
C VAL A 171 16.70 -22.83 14.05
N GLU A 172 17.51 -23.79 13.60
CA GLU A 172 17.84 -23.99 12.19
C GLU A 172 16.60 -24.21 11.32
N LEU A 173 15.67 -25.07 11.75
CA LEU A 173 14.41 -25.31 11.01
C LEU A 173 13.56 -24.04 10.89
N ILE A 174 13.48 -23.23 11.95
CA ILE A 174 12.74 -21.96 11.92
C ILE A 174 13.41 -20.96 10.98
N ILE A 175 14.75 -20.90 10.99
CA ILE A 175 15.53 -20.04 10.08
C ILE A 175 15.27 -20.44 8.61
N GLU A 176 15.30 -21.73 8.27
CA GLU A 176 15.05 -22.19 6.91
C GLU A 176 13.60 -21.92 6.45
N ALA A 177 12.62 -22.08 7.34
CA ALA A 177 11.24 -21.69 7.05
C ALA A 177 11.11 -20.18 6.81
N ALA A 178 11.79 -19.35 7.61
CA ALA A 178 11.79 -17.90 7.45
C ALA A 178 12.49 -17.46 6.14
N LYS A 179 13.60 -18.11 5.75
CA LYS A 179 14.26 -17.88 4.46
C LYS A 179 13.36 -18.26 3.28
N THR A 180 12.62 -19.35 3.40
CA THR A 180 11.62 -19.73 2.37
C THR A 180 10.55 -18.64 2.24
N LYS A 181 10.01 -18.17 3.37
CA LYS A 181 9.02 -17.08 3.36
C LYS A 181 9.57 -15.78 2.77
N LYS A 182 10.83 -15.47 3.05
CA LYS A 182 11.54 -14.32 2.46
C LYS A 182 11.54 -14.40 0.93
N ILE A 183 11.90 -15.54 0.35
CA ILE A 183 11.93 -15.74 -1.11
C ILE A 183 10.52 -15.54 -1.71
N GLU A 184 9.47 -16.06 -1.06
CA GLU A 184 8.09 -15.85 -1.50
C GLU A 184 7.69 -14.37 -1.51
N LEU A 185 8.06 -13.63 -0.46
CA LEU A 185 7.78 -12.20 -0.35
C LEU A 185 8.56 -11.39 -1.38
N GLU A 186 9.83 -11.69 -1.63
CA GLU A 186 10.66 -11.04 -2.65
C GLU A 186 10.08 -11.28 -4.05
N SER A 187 9.70 -12.51 -4.37
CA SER A 187 9.04 -12.85 -5.64
C SER A 187 7.72 -12.10 -5.82
N SER A 188 6.92 -12.02 -4.75
CA SER A 188 5.67 -11.27 -4.76
C SER A 188 5.91 -9.79 -4.98
N LEU A 189 6.87 -9.19 -4.27
CA LEU A 189 7.23 -7.77 -4.41
C LEU A 189 7.65 -7.46 -5.84
N GLN A 190 8.53 -8.28 -6.42
CA GLN A 190 8.98 -8.13 -7.80
C GLN A 190 7.81 -8.18 -8.79
N SER A 191 6.83 -9.05 -8.55
CA SER A 191 5.60 -9.10 -9.34
C SER A 191 4.84 -7.78 -9.26
N PHE A 192 4.64 -7.21 -8.07
CA PHE A 192 3.97 -5.90 -7.91
C PHE A 192 4.73 -4.77 -8.62
N GLU A 193 6.07 -4.74 -8.52
CA GLU A 193 6.90 -3.74 -9.20
C GLU A 193 6.73 -3.79 -10.73
N ASN A 194 6.66 -4.98 -11.29
CA ASN A 194 6.41 -5.18 -12.72
C ASN A 194 5.01 -4.68 -13.12
N HIS A 195 4.00 -4.92 -12.29
CA HIS A 195 2.64 -4.44 -12.53
C HIS A 195 2.55 -2.91 -12.45
N ILE A 196 3.13 -2.29 -11.42
CA ILE A 196 3.20 -0.83 -11.27
C ILE A 196 3.91 -0.23 -12.49
N SER A 197 5.07 -0.76 -12.87
CA SER A 197 5.84 -0.27 -14.02
C SER A 197 5.07 -0.38 -15.32
N SER A 198 4.50 -1.56 -15.60
CA SER A 198 3.72 -1.82 -16.81
C SER A 198 2.50 -0.89 -16.90
N PHE A 199 1.79 -0.70 -15.78
CA PHE A 199 0.64 0.18 -15.77
C PHE A 199 1.03 1.64 -15.93
N TYR A 200 2.10 2.07 -15.27
CA TYR A 200 2.63 3.42 -15.40
C TYR A 200 3.01 3.78 -16.83
N GLU A 201 3.67 2.89 -17.57
CA GLU A 201 4.02 3.13 -18.96
C GLU A 201 2.78 3.31 -19.86
N ILE A 202 1.68 2.62 -19.56
CA ILE A 202 0.39 2.84 -20.24
C ILE A 202 -0.11 4.25 -19.93
N ILE A 203 -0.09 4.67 -18.67
CA ILE A 203 -0.59 6.00 -18.28
C ILE A 203 0.24 7.10 -18.91
N LYS A 204 1.57 6.97 -18.82
CA LYS A 204 2.52 7.93 -19.38
C LYS A 204 2.25 8.19 -20.85
N LYS A 205 1.99 7.14 -21.64
CA LYS A 205 1.67 7.22 -23.06
C LYS A 205 0.37 7.96 -23.40
N TYR A 206 -0.63 7.94 -22.52
CA TYR A 206 -1.98 8.45 -22.82
C TYR A 206 -2.39 9.71 -22.04
N PHE A 207 -1.71 10.00 -20.93
CA PHE A 207 -2.09 11.06 -20.00
C PHE A 207 -0.96 12.02 -19.61
N LEU A 208 0.31 11.60 -19.68
CA LEU A 208 1.46 12.42 -19.24
C LEU A 208 2.37 12.87 -20.41
N SER A 209 2.07 12.45 -21.63
CA SER A 209 2.78 12.80 -22.87
C SER A 209 2.19 14.02 -23.58
#